data_AF-A0A946MUF1-F1
#
_entry.id   AF-A0A946MUF1-F1
#
_cell.length_a   1.000
_cell.length_b   1.000
_cell.length_c   1.000
_cell.angle_alpha   90.00
_cell.angle_beta   90.00
_cell.angle_gamma   90.00
#
_symmetry.space_group_name_H-M   'P 1'
#
loop_
_entity.id
_entity.type
_entity.pdbx_description
1 polymer ?
#
loop_
_entity_poly.entity_id
_entity_poly.type
_entity_poly.pdbx_seq_one_letter_code
_entity_poly.pdbx_strand_id
1 'polypeptide(L)' 'MSSGKVVQVIGAVIDVEFPRDSVPQVYDALTVAEKGLTLEV' A
#
# COMPACT_ATOMS: atom_id res chain seq x y z
N MET A 1 -0.82 12.56 3.98
CA MET A 1 0.16 11.50 3.65
C MET A 1 0.07 10.45 4.72
N SER A 2 -0.94 9.58 4.64
CA SER A 2 -1.01 8.41 5.51
C SER A 2 0.06 7.41 5.06
N SER A 3 0.68 6.71 6.01
CA SER A 3 1.57 5.59 5.72
C SER A 3 0.89 4.30 6.17
N GLY A 4 0.97 3.28 5.33
CA GLY A 4 0.52 1.93 5.63
C GLY A 4 1.70 1.03 5.97
N LYS A 5 1.41 -0.10 6.62
CA LYS A 5 2.42 -1.14 6.92
C LYS A 5 2.13 -2.37 6.09
N VAL A 6 3.15 -2.88 5.40
CA VAL A 6 3.05 -4.19 4.71
C VAL A 6 2.93 -5.29 5.76
N VAL A 7 1.86 -6.08 5.70
CA VAL A 7 1.61 -7.20 6.62
C VAL A 7 1.90 -8.56 5.97
N GLN A 8 1.71 -8.66 4.65
CA GLN A 8 1.94 -9.91 3.92
C GLN A 8 2.33 -9.65 2.46
N VAL A 9 3.14 -10.54 1.90
CA VAL A 9 3.55 -10.53 0.48
C VAL A 9 3.34 -11.93 -0.09
N ILE A 10 2.50 -12.05 -1.12
CA ILE A 10 2.25 -13.28 -1.88
C ILE A 10 2.55 -13.01 -3.35
N GLY A 11 3.78 -13.26 -3.77
CA GLY A 11 4.22 -12.95 -5.14
C GLY A 11 4.09 -11.44 -5.42
N ALA A 12 3.27 -11.07 -6.40
CA ALA A 12 3.00 -9.68 -6.77
C ALA A 12 1.89 -9.01 -5.96
N VAL A 13 1.16 -9.77 -5.13
CA VAL A 13 0.09 -9.25 -4.28
C VAL A 13 0.66 -8.88 -2.91
N ILE A 14 0.38 -7.67 -2.45
CA ILE A 14 0.92 -7.12 -1.20
C ILE A 14 -0.24 -6.60 -0.37
N ASP A 15 -0.41 -7.18 0.82
CA ASP A 15 -1.40 -6.72 1.78
C ASP A 15 -0.79 -5.59 2.62
N VAL A 16 -1.45 -4.43 2.63
CA VAL A 16 -1.03 -3.24 3.37
C VAL A 16 -2.11 -2.84 4.35
N GLU A 17 -1.75 -2.74 5.64
CA GLU A 17 -2.63 -2.27 6.69
C GLU A 17 -2.55 -0.74 6.82
N PHE A 18 -3.71 -0.09 6.89
CA PHE A 18 -3.85 1.35 7.13
C PHE A 18 -4.75 1.60 8.34
N PRO A 19 -4.58 2.75 9.04
CA PRO A 19 -5.60 3.26 9.95
C PRO A 19 -6.95 3.41 9.24
N ARG A 20 -8.05 3.14 9.96
CA ARG A 20 -9.40 3.07 9.38
C ARG A 20 -9.87 4.35 8.67
N ASP A 21 -9.39 5.50 9.14
CA ASP A 21 -9.67 6.83 8.57
C ASP A 21 -8.78 7.17 7.36
N SER A 22 -7.82 6.31 7.06
CA SER A 22 -6.73 6.54 6.12
C SER A 22 -6.62 5.45 5.04
N VAL A 23 -7.66 4.60 4.93
CA VAL A 23 -7.73 3.55 3.93
C VAL A 23 -7.88 4.20 2.54
N PRO A 24 -6.95 3.92 1.60
CA PRO A 24 -7.02 4.45 0.24
C PRO A 24 -8.23 3.90 -0.53
N GLN A 25 -8.65 4.63 -1.56
CA GLN A 25 -9.72 4.17 -2.46
C GLN A 25 -9.19 3.16 -3.46
N VAL A 26 -10.09 2.38 -4.06
CA VAL A 26 -9.74 1.47 -5.17
C VAL A 26 -9.16 2.30 -6.32
N TYR A 27 -8.11 1.80 -6.95
CA TYR A 27 -7.31 2.45 -7.99
C TYR A 27 -6.37 3.58 -7.51
N ASP A 28 -6.24 3.79 -6.20
CA ASP A 28 -5.18 4.66 -5.68
C ASP A 28 -3.80 4.00 -5.83
N ALA A 29 -2.80 4.83 -6.11
CA ALA A 29 -1.41 4.39 -6.19
C ALA A 29 -0.70 4.51 -4.83
N LEU A 30 -0.09 3.42 -4.38
CA LEU A 30 0.79 3.39 -3.19
C LEU A 30 2.25 3.30 -3.62
N THR A 31 3.05 4.27 -3.21
CA THR A 31 4.48 4.34 -3.57
C THR A 31 5.37 3.84 -2.44
N VAL A 32 6.24 2.87 -2.73
CA VAL A 32 7.33 2.45 -1.84
C VAL A 32 8.58 3.24 -2.20
N ALA A 33 8.77 4.39 -1.55
CA ALA A 33 9.77 5.40 -1.89
C ALA A 33 11.20 4.85 -1.98
N GLU A 34 11.59 3.95 -1.07
CA GLU A 34 12.95 3.38 -1.03
C GLU A 34 13.27 2.50 -2.25
N LYS A 35 12.26 1.98 -2.94
CA LYS A 35 12.42 1.02 -4.04
C LYS A 35 11.91 1.53 -5.38
N GLY A 36 11.36 2.75 -5.45
CA GLY A 36 10.72 3.26 -6.66
C GLY A 36 9.58 2.38 -7.18
N LEU A 37 8.94 1.61 -6.30
CA LEU A 37 7.88 0.66 -6.63
C LEU A 37 6.51 1.31 -6.42
N THR A 38 5.58 1.08 -7.34
CA THR A 38 4.19 1.54 -7.25
C THR A 38 3.28 0.33 -7.16
N LEU A 39 2.36 0.35 -6.19
CA LEU A 39 1.30 -0.62 -6.00
C LEU A 39 -0.04 0.05 -6.30
N GLU A 40 -1.01 -0.72 -6.74
CA GLU A 40 -2.38 -0.26 -6.97
C GLU A 40 -3.31 -0.97 -5.98
N VAL A 41 -4.30 -0.24 -5.47
CA VAL A 41 -5.32 -0.72 -4.52
C VAL A 41 -6.49 -1.37 -5.23
#